data_AF-I1BXD4-F1
#
_entry.id   AF-I1BXD4-F1
#
_cell.length_a   1.000
_cell.length_b   1.000
_cell.length_c   1.000
_cell.angle_alpha   90.00
_cell.angle_beta   90.00
_cell.angle_gamma   90.00
#
_symmetry.space_group_name_H-M   'P 1'
#
loop_
_entity.id
_entity.type
_entity.pdbx_description
1 polymer ?
#
loop_
_entity_poly.entity_id
_entity_poly.type
_entity_poly.pdbx_seq_one_letter_code
_entity_poly.pdbx_strand_id
1 'polypeptide(L)'
;MTNRNSLKPSCECSIDRLLQHEDIFIFITEAQKQSDSFSGKSYITYHLRIGDTETKRRYSEFESFRKALTSLYPALIIPPIPEKHSFVDYATLQAKIKDDLPMIEKRKRMLQTFLNRVAKHPELGKDHVFHQFLESTVTWSDVLHSPPLSTIPKNPLQMVLHRDVQMPTHTFNPVLASNLIPTPSAAYQLKKPDPRFEESEKFTFRIANHMKLANDYAELGAVYNGFSLNESGTVANAIEKIGQAVDTGYTETGQMVTSLEGEFAEPIQEHAQFAHIIKKTLKFRHMKHVQVELIEEELENKKEHLNSLQNMENEARRLEEALTRNKTIGPNAVDVDEINNPQEELIGASRVLSSRSSNSTWSGRSMRVISAVGYTLQNIIDVDPEATRRNQIGMSKDAIHVLEEALNITNKDLNSVSTELQADLDRFQREKIHDMRDMMIAYAKIHIRYCQKNLKSWQEARAEVEKVEI
;
A
#
# COMPACT_ATOMS: atom_id res chain seq x y z
N MET A 1 -17.55 1.92 24.28
CA MET A 1 -18.54 2.53 23.37
C MET A 1 -17.86 2.92 22.05
N THR A 2 -17.83 2.01 21.09
CA THR A 2 -17.42 2.30 19.70
C THR A 2 -18.43 1.62 18.78
N ASN A 3 -19.15 2.45 18.03
CA ASN A 3 -20.15 2.01 17.08
C ASN A 3 -19.49 1.07 16.05
N ARG A 4 -19.93 -0.19 16.02
CA ARG A 4 -19.50 -1.25 15.09
C ARG A 4 -20.03 -0.96 13.68
N ASN A 5 -19.65 0.16 13.07
CA ASN A 5 -20.00 0.46 11.67
C ASN A 5 -18.97 -0.17 10.72
N SER A 6 -18.81 -1.50 10.81
CA SER A 6 -18.16 -2.22 9.73
C SER A 6 -19.25 -2.69 8.77
N LEU A 7 -19.14 -2.28 7.50
CA LEU A 7 -20.10 -2.55 6.44
C LEU A 7 -20.03 -4.00 5.91
N LYS A 8 -19.15 -4.85 6.46
CA LYS A 8 -19.02 -6.25 6.01
C LYS A 8 -19.97 -7.15 6.82
N PRO A 9 -20.86 -7.93 6.17
CA PRO A 9 -21.66 -8.92 6.87
C PRO A 9 -20.74 -9.95 7.53
N SER A 10 -21.06 -10.33 8.76
CA SER A 10 -20.38 -11.42 9.47
C SER A 10 -20.60 -12.73 8.69
N CYS A 11 -19.57 -13.57 8.61
CA CYS A 11 -19.69 -14.90 8.02
C CYS A 11 -20.30 -15.94 8.99
N GLU A 12 -20.57 -15.54 10.24
CA GLU A 12 -21.19 -16.33 11.32
C GLU A 12 -20.54 -17.69 11.61
N CYS A 13 -19.29 -17.90 11.17
CA CYS A 13 -18.53 -19.12 11.45
C CYS A 13 -18.12 -19.21 12.92
N SER A 14 -17.62 -20.37 13.36
CA SER A 14 -17.22 -20.61 14.75
C SER A 14 -16.21 -19.57 15.26
N ILE A 15 -15.17 -19.29 14.45
CA ILE A 15 -14.13 -18.31 14.80
C ILE A 15 -14.70 -16.88 14.85
N ASP A 16 -15.60 -16.50 13.96
CA ASP A 16 -16.23 -15.17 14.00
C ASP A 16 -17.00 -14.96 15.29
N ARG A 17 -17.80 -15.96 15.72
CA ARG A 17 -18.54 -15.91 16.99
C ARG A 17 -17.62 -15.80 18.19
N LEU A 18 -16.48 -16.53 18.17
CA LEU A 18 -15.46 -16.39 19.21
C LEU A 18 -14.93 -14.96 19.26
N LEU A 19 -14.49 -14.41 18.12
CA LEU A 19 -13.90 -13.07 18.06
C LEU A 19 -14.88 -11.94 18.41
N GLN A 20 -16.19 -12.18 18.42
CA GLN A 20 -17.18 -11.19 18.86
C GLN A 20 -17.19 -10.94 20.37
N HIS A 21 -16.63 -11.85 21.17
CA HIS A 21 -16.47 -11.69 22.62
C HIS A 21 -15.25 -10.81 22.93
N GLU A 22 -15.45 -9.76 23.75
CA GLU A 22 -14.45 -8.70 23.97
C GLU A 22 -13.15 -9.17 24.67
N ASP A 23 -13.17 -10.34 25.31
CA ASP A 23 -12.04 -10.87 26.10
C ASP A 23 -11.24 -11.98 25.41
N ILE A 24 -11.45 -12.22 24.11
CA ILE A 24 -10.74 -13.28 23.39
C ILE A 24 -9.39 -12.80 22.85
N PHE A 25 -8.34 -13.50 23.25
CA PHE A 25 -6.97 -13.31 22.79
C PHE A 25 -6.46 -14.55 22.09
N ILE A 26 -5.67 -14.33 21.03
CA ILE A 26 -5.00 -15.40 20.32
C ILE A 26 -3.60 -15.56 20.93
N PHE A 27 -3.30 -16.76 21.40
CA PHE A 27 -2.01 -17.10 21.98
C PHE A 27 -1.22 -18.00 21.04
N ILE A 28 0.08 -17.73 20.90
CA ILE A 28 1.00 -18.70 20.35
C ILE A 28 1.64 -19.40 21.56
N THR A 29 1.23 -20.63 21.85
CA THR A 29 1.65 -21.33 23.07
C THR A 29 3.06 -21.88 22.93
N GLU A 30 3.36 -22.50 21.79
CA GLU A 30 4.61 -23.21 21.54
C GLU A 30 5.16 -22.96 20.13
N ALA A 31 6.48 -23.05 19.98
CA ALA A 31 7.18 -23.06 18.71
C ALA A 31 8.04 -24.33 18.65
N GLN A 32 7.67 -25.28 17.79
CA GLN A 32 8.30 -26.59 17.72
C GLN A 32 9.00 -26.79 16.37
N LYS A 33 10.19 -27.39 16.39
CA LYS A 33 10.92 -27.77 15.17
C LYS A 33 10.36 -29.08 14.64
N GLN A 34 9.76 -29.03 13.45
CA GLN A 34 9.19 -30.16 12.75
C GLN A 34 10.04 -30.47 11.52
N SER A 35 10.39 -31.75 11.33
CA SER A 35 11.06 -32.23 10.13
C SER A 35 10.04 -32.81 9.17
N ASP A 36 10.08 -32.38 7.91
CA ASP A 36 9.32 -33.02 6.84
C ASP A 36 9.96 -34.36 6.48
N SER A 37 9.24 -35.46 6.73
CA SER A 37 9.70 -36.83 6.48
C SER A 37 10.04 -37.08 5.01
N PHE A 38 9.48 -36.30 4.08
CA PHE A 38 9.72 -36.44 2.64
C PHE A 38 10.83 -35.55 2.09
N SER A 39 10.96 -34.29 2.55
CA SER A 39 11.94 -33.35 2.00
C SER A 39 13.24 -33.23 2.81
N GLY A 40 13.30 -33.84 4.00
CA GLY A 40 14.45 -33.73 4.91
C GLY A 40 14.69 -32.33 5.47
N LYS A 41 13.84 -31.35 5.12
CA LYS A 41 13.93 -29.98 5.60
C LYS A 41 13.17 -29.84 6.92
N SER A 42 13.80 -29.18 7.89
CA SER A 42 13.14 -28.82 9.15
C SER A 42 12.62 -27.39 9.10
N TYR A 43 11.47 -27.15 9.71
CA TYR A 43 10.84 -25.85 9.84
C TYR A 43 10.25 -25.68 11.25
N ILE A 44 10.01 -24.44 11.66
CA ILE A 44 9.37 -24.12 12.94
C ILE A 44 7.86 -23.99 12.72
N THR A 45 7.10 -24.75 13.51
CA THR A 45 5.64 -24.73 13.57
C THR A 45 5.21 -24.04 14.86
N TYR A 46 4.35 -23.03 14.73
CA TYR A 46 3.76 -22.30 15.84
C TYR A 46 2.39 -22.91 16.17
N HIS A 47 2.13 -23.11 17.45
CA HIS A 47 0.85 -23.62 17.96
C HIS A 47 -0.02 -22.43 18.41
N LEU A 48 -1.11 -22.21 17.69
CA LEU A 48 -2.05 -21.12 17.92
C LEU A 48 -3.21 -21.65 18.76
N ARG A 49 -3.63 -20.89 19.76
CA ARG A 49 -4.79 -21.19 20.60
C ARG A 49 -5.72 -19.97 20.65
N ILE A 50 -7.00 -20.18 20.37
CA ILE A 50 -8.08 -19.21 20.52
C ILE A 50 -9.28 -19.90 21.17
N GLY A 51 -9.59 -19.53 22.42
CA GLY A 51 -10.54 -20.29 23.23
C GLY A 51 -10.13 -21.77 23.30
N ASP A 52 -11.05 -22.65 22.93
CA ASP A 52 -10.82 -24.11 22.88
C ASP A 52 -10.28 -24.61 21.52
N THR A 53 -10.09 -23.71 20.55
CA THR A 53 -9.59 -24.08 19.22
C THR A 53 -8.07 -23.99 19.18
N GLU A 54 -7.43 -25.08 18.75
CA GLU A 54 -6.00 -25.14 18.52
C GLU A 54 -5.68 -25.40 17.05
N THR A 55 -4.80 -24.60 16.46
CA THR A 55 -4.30 -24.80 15.09
C THR A 55 -2.78 -24.66 15.04
N LYS A 56 -2.16 -25.19 13.98
CA LYS A 56 -0.70 -25.17 13.80
C LYS A 56 -0.37 -24.48 12.48
N ARG A 57 0.52 -23.50 12.52
CA ARG A 57 0.96 -22.76 11.33
C ARG A 57 2.47 -22.56 11.32
N ARG A 58 3.09 -22.67 10.16
CA ARG A 58 4.52 -22.35 9.96
C ARG A 58 4.71 -20.91 9.50
N TYR A 59 5.91 -20.35 9.66
CA TYR A 59 6.20 -18.96 9.30
C TYR A 59 5.82 -18.59 7.85
N SER A 60 6.07 -19.46 6.87
CA SER A 60 5.71 -19.18 5.46
C SER A 60 4.20 -19.09 5.22
N GLU A 61 3.39 -19.70 6.07
CA GLU A 61 1.92 -19.56 6.04
C GLU A 61 1.51 -18.19 6.57
N PHE A 62 2.13 -17.69 7.63
CA PHE A 62 1.95 -16.29 8.06
C PHE A 62 2.37 -15.29 6.98
N GLU A 63 3.47 -15.56 6.27
CA GLU A 63 3.94 -14.70 5.18
C GLU A 63 2.91 -14.64 4.03
N SER A 64 2.41 -15.79 3.61
CA SER A 64 1.40 -15.87 2.55
C SER A 64 0.04 -15.33 3.01
N PHE A 65 -0.34 -15.52 4.28
CA PHE A 65 -1.54 -14.92 4.87
C PHE A 65 -1.46 -13.40 4.89
N ARG A 66 -0.34 -12.82 5.37
CA ARG A 66 -0.15 -11.37 5.33
C ARG A 66 -0.18 -10.83 3.90
N LYS A 67 0.43 -11.54 2.94
CA LYS A 67 0.35 -11.18 1.51
C LYS A 67 -1.08 -11.22 1.00
N ALA A 68 -1.85 -12.25 1.35
CA ALA A 68 -3.26 -12.38 1.00
C ALA A 68 -4.09 -11.19 1.53
N LEU A 69 -3.93 -10.83 2.80
CA LEU A 69 -4.59 -9.64 3.37
C LEU A 69 -4.17 -8.34 2.66
N THR A 70 -2.88 -8.19 2.33
CA THR A 70 -2.37 -7.00 1.62
C THR A 70 -2.98 -6.89 0.20
N SER A 71 -3.17 -8.02 -0.48
CA SER A 71 -3.78 -8.05 -1.81
C SER A 71 -5.29 -7.83 -1.77
N LEU A 72 -5.98 -8.39 -0.78
CA LEU A 72 -7.42 -8.17 -0.58
C LEU A 72 -7.70 -6.71 -0.19
N TYR A 73 -6.89 -6.14 0.70
CA TYR A 73 -7.15 -4.85 1.32
C TYR A 73 -6.00 -3.85 1.09
N PRO A 74 -5.79 -3.39 -0.16
CA PRO A 74 -4.68 -2.49 -0.51
C PRO A 74 -4.80 -1.09 0.12
N ALA A 75 -5.99 -0.73 0.63
CA ALA A 75 -6.29 0.53 1.30
C ALA A 75 -6.20 0.47 2.84
N LEU A 76 -5.96 -0.71 3.43
CA LEU A 76 -5.87 -0.90 4.88
C LEU A 76 -4.41 -1.06 5.34
N ILE A 77 -4.13 -0.62 6.56
CA ILE A 77 -2.84 -0.78 7.24
C ILE A 77 -2.78 -2.20 7.80
N ILE A 78 -2.18 -3.11 7.03
CA ILE A 78 -1.99 -4.51 7.46
C ILE A 78 -0.77 -4.62 8.40
N PRO A 79 -0.93 -5.12 9.64
CA PRO A 79 0.16 -5.21 10.61
C PRO A 79 1.40 -5.95 10.05
N PRO A 80 2.62 -5.54 10.43
CA PRO A 80 3.85 -6.21 10.01
C PRO A 80 3.98 -7.60 10.63
N ILE A 81 4.80 -8.45 10.00
CA ILE A 81 5.32 -9.69 10.57
C ILE A 81 6.84 -9.59 10.66
N PRO A 82 7.50 -10.31 11.58
CA PRO A 82 8.96 -10.31 11.70
C PRO A 82 9.63 -10.71 10.39
N GLU A 83 10.83 -10.19 10.10
CA GLU A 83 11.54 -10.51 8.85
C GLU A 83 12.07 -11.97 8.81
N LYS A 84 12.32 -12.47 7.60
CA LYS A 84 12.76 -13.85 7.36
C LYS A 84 14.19 -14.13 7.85
N HIS A 85 15.03 -13.11 7.92
CA HIS A 85 16.43 -13.19 8.36
C HIS A 85 16.72 -11.99 9.25
N SER A 86 17.52 -12.17 10.31
CA SER A 86 18.05 -11.02 11.03
C SER A 86 19.07 -10.34 10.12
N PHE A 87 19.09 -9.00 10.04
CA PHE A 87 20.12 -8.27 9.27
C PHE A 87 21.56 -8.68 9.66
N VAL A 88 21.74 -9.25 10.85
CA VAL A 88 23.02 -9.75 11.39
C VAL A 88 23.48 -11.06 10.73
N ASP A 89 22.57 -11.87 10.17
CA ASP A 89 22.89 -13.22 9.64
C ASP A 89 23.75 -13.19 8.36
N TYR A 90 23.81 -12.06 7.66
CA TYR A 90 24.63 -11.92 6.45
C TYR A 90 26.13 -11.74 6.77
N ALA A 91 26.47 -11.29 7.97
CA ALA A 91 27.86 -11.04 8.39
C ALA A 91 28.52 -12.27 9.05
N THR A 92 27.75 -13.22 9.57
CA THR A 92 28.27 -14.36 10.35
C THR A 92 27.71 -15.68 9.84
N LEU A 93 28.13 -16.10 8.64
CA LEU A 93 27.76 -17.38 8.02
C LEU A 93 28.23 -18.66 8.76
N GLN A 94 28.62 -18.59 10.04
CA GLN A 94 29.12 -19.73 10.81
C GLN A 94 28.42 -20.02 12.17
N ALA A 95 27.48 -19.19 12.63
CA ALA A 95 26.80 -19.41 13.93
C ALA A 95 25.44 -20.15 13.81
N LYS A 96 25.37 -21.23 13.02
CA LYS A 96 24.10 -21.85 12.60
C LYS A 96 23.31 -22.67 13.63
N ILE A 97 23.68 -22.71 14.92
CA ILE A 97 23.07 -23.68 15.86
C ILE A 97 22.60 -23.08 17.19
N LYS A 98 23.07 -21.88 17.60
CA LYS A 98 22.74 -21.32 18.93
C LYS A 98 21.88 -20.05 18.91
N ASP A 99 21.82 -19.32 17.79
CA ASP A 99 21.09 -18.06 17.66
C ASP A 99 19.62 -18.20 17.22
N ASP A 100 19.14 -19.43 16.99
CA ASP A 100 17.74 -19.67 16.58
C ASP A 100 16.74 -19.36 17.71
N LEU A 101 17.08 -19.61 18.98
CA LEU A 101 16.11 -19.51 20.09
C LEU A 101 15.61 -18.08 20.36
N PRO A 102 16.49 -17.06 20.54
CA PRO A 102 16.04 -15.68 20.73
C PRO A 102 15.22 -15.17 19.54
N MET A 103 15.59 -15.59 18.33
CA MET A 103 14.91 -15.21 17.10
C MET A 103 13.55 -15.88 16.95
N ILE A 104 13.42 -17.15 17.31
CA ILE A 104 12.14 -17.87 17.37
C ILE A 104 11.21 -17.25 18.41
N GLU A 105 11.74 -16.85 19.57
CA GLU A 105 10.95 -16.24 20.63
C GLU A 105 10.44 -14.84 20.24
N LYS A 106 11.32 -14.01 19.65
CA LYS A 106 10.94 -12.74 19.04
C LYS A 106 9.86 -12.93 17.97
N ARG A 107 10.03 -13.94 17.09
CA ARG A 107 9.03 -14.27 16.08
C ARG A 107 7.70 -14.67 16.69
N LYS A 108 7.71 -15.53 17.70
CA LYS A 108 6.52 -15.96 18.43
C LYS A 108 5.76 -14.75 18.98
N ARG A 109 6.46 -13.82 19.66
CA ARG A 109 5.87 -12.58 20.18
C ARG A 109 5.27 -11.72 19.07
N MET A 110 6.05 -11.39 18.04
CA MET A 110 5.59 -10.52 16.95
C MET A 110 4.45 -11.14 16.13
N LEU A 111 4.46 -12.45 15.88
CA LEU A 111 3.37 -13.15 15.19
C LEU A 111 2.09 -13.17 16.03
N GLN A 112 2.20 -13.33 17.36
CA GLN A 112 1.06 -13.22 18.26
C GLN A 112 0.49 -11.79 18.24
N THR A 113 1.34 -10.76 18.30
CA THR A 113 0.91 -9.35 18.17
C THR A 113 0.21 -9.12 16.85
N PHE A 114 0.78 -9.60 15.73
CA PHE A 114 0.18 -9.54 14.41
C PHE A 114 -1.26 -10.11 14.39
N LEU A 115 -1.46 -11.34 14.89
CA LEU A 115 -2.79 -11.98 14.93
C LEU A 115 -3.78 -11.20 15.76
N ASN A 116 -3.38 -10.70 16.94
CA ASN A 116 -4.27 -9.94 17.81
C ASN A 116 -4.60 -8.55 17.25
N ARG A 117 -3.67 -7.89 16.55
CA ARG A 117 -3.96 -6.64 15.84
C ARG A 117 -4.94 -6.87 14.68
N VAL A 118 -4.77 -7.96 13.93
CA VAL A 118 -5.72 -8.36 12.87
C VAL A 118 -7.11 -8.64 13.46
N ALA A 119 -7.18 -9.40 14.57
CA ALA A 119 -8.43 -9.70 15.26
C ALA A 119 -9.17 -8.45 15.76
N LYS A 120 -8.44 -7.48 16.32
CA LYS A 120 -9.01 -6.22 16.83
C LYS A 120 -9.42 -5.24 15.74
N HIS A 121 -8.94 -5.42 14.51
CA HIS A 121 -9.23 -4.52 13.41
C HIS A 121 -10.70 -4.67 12.95
N PRO A 122 -11.45 -3.57 12.77
CA PRO A 122 -12.89 -3.60 12.50
C PRO A 122 -13.29 -4.35 11.22
N GLU A 123 -12.48 -4.23 10.16
CA GLU A 123 -12.69 -4.97 8.90
C GLU A 123 -11.95 -6.32 8.85
N LEU A 124 -10.64 -6.37 9.15
CA LEU A 124 -9.84 -7.59 9.04
C LEU A 124 -10.27 -8.70 10.03
N GLY A 125 -10.70 -8.34 11.24
CA GLY A 125 -11.12 -9.30 12.26
C GLY A 125 -12.39 -10.07 11.88
N LYS A 126 -13.21 -9.52 10.98
CA LYS A 126 -14.41 -10.16 10.43
C LYS A 126 -14.15 -10.94 9.13
N ASP A 127 -12.93 -10.90 8.64
CA ASP A 127 -12.60 -11.50 7.35
C ASP A 127 -12.57 -13.03 7.45
N HIS A 128 -13.31 -13.69 6.55
CA HIS A 128 -13.39 -15.15 6.59
C HIS A 128 -12.06 -15.84 6.24
N VAL A 129 -11.18 -15.22 5.44
CA VAL A 129 -9.84 -15.77 5.16
C VAL A 129 -9.00 -15.75 6.44
N PHE A 130 -9.13 -14.72 7.29
CA PHE A 130 -8.52 -14.71 8.62
C PHE A 130 -9.08 -15.81 9.52
N HIS A 131 -10.40 -16.05 9.50
CA HIS A 131 -11.02 -17.13 10.28
C HIS A 131 -10.53 -18.51 9.84
N GLN A 132 -10.47 -18.77 8.53
CA GLN A 132 -9.92 -20.01 7.97
C GLN A 132 -8.45 -20.21 8.32
N PHE A 133 -7.67 -19.13 8.45
CA PHE A 133 -6.28 -19.21 8.90
C PHE A 133 -6.17 -19.74 10.34
N LEU A 134 -7.11 -19.37 11.22
CA LEU A 134 -7.18 -19.81 12.62
C LEU A 134 -7.84 -21.19 12.81
N GLU A 135 -8.51 -21.70 11.79
CA GLU A 135 -9.22 -22.97 11.85
C GLU A 135 -8.28 -24.18 11.66
N SER A 136 -8.53 -25.27 12.38
CA SER A 136 -7.68 -26.48 12.35
C SER A 136 -8.07 -27.46 11.26
N THR A 137 -9.33 -27.46 10.84
CA THR A 137 -9.91 -28.35 9.83
C THR A 137 -9.50 -27.96 8.40
N VAL A 138 -9.00 -26.74 8.22
CA VAL A 138 -8.70 -26.15 6.92
C VAL A 138 -7.19 -26.11 6.68
N THR A 139 -6.77 -26.68 5.54
CA THR A 139 -5.40 -26.59 5.05
C THR A 139 -5.18 -25.22 4.41
N TRP A 140 -4.21 -24.44 4.90
CA TRP A 140 -3.95 -23.09 4.39
C TRP A 140 -3.60 -23.06 2.88
N SER A 141 -2.93 -24.11 2.39
CA SER A 141 -2.64 -24.24 0.96
C SER A 141 -3.91 -24.26 0.11
N ASP A 142 -4.99 -24.89 0.57
CA ASP A 142 -6.23 -24.98 -0.19
C ASP A 142 -6.95 -23.63 -0.20
N VAL A 143 -6.89 -22.90 0.92
CA VAL A 143 -7.43 -21.53 1.04
C VAL A 143 -6.80 -20.60 0.00
N LEU A 144 -5.48 -20.65 -0.18
CA LEU A 144 -4.75 -19.85 -1.17
C LEU A 144 -5.23 -20.06 -2.61
N HIS A 145 -5.73 -21.26 -2.93
CA HIS A 145 -6.21 -21.62 -4.27
C HIS A 145 -7.74 -21.53 -4.40
N SER A 146 -8.44 -21.10 -3.34
CA SER A 146 -9.89 -20.90 -3.33
C SER A 146 -10.28 -19.41 -3.43
N PRO A 147 -11.46 -19.09 -3.98
CA PRO A 147 -11.99 -17.72 -3.91
C PRO A 147 -12.20 -17.27 -2.45
N PRO A 148 -11.96 -15.98 -2.12
CA PRO A 148 -11.67 -14.88 -3.05
C PRO A 148 -10.19 -14.76 -3.46
N LEU A 149 -9.27 -15.54 -2.87
CA LEU A 149 -7.82 -15.37 -3.07
C LEU A 149 -7.34 -15.75 -4.47
N SER A 150 -7.91 -16.82 -5.05
CA SER A 150 -7.53 -17.27 -6.40
C SER A 150 -8.04 -16.35 -7.52
N THR A 151 -9.03 -15.51 -7.23
CA THR A 151 -9.68 -14.61 -8.20
C THR A 151 -9.12 -13.18 -8.18
N ILE A 152 -8.18 -12.88 -7.29
CA ILE A 152 -7.63 -11.52 -7.15
C ILE A 152 -6.81 -11.15 -8.38
N PRO A 153 -7.08 -10.00 -9.03
CA PRO A 153 -6.25 -9.49 -10.12
C PRO A 153 -4.80 -9.24 -9.69
N LYS A 154 -3.83 -9.50 -10.57
CA LYS A 154 -2.42 -9.19 -10.32
C LYS A 154 -2.16 -7.70 -10.12
N ASN A 155 -2.91 -6.85 -10.82
CA ASN A 155 -2.86 -5.40 -10.68
C ASN A 155 -3.99 -4.93 -9.75
N PRO A 156 -3.69 -4.43 -8.53
CA PRO A 156 -4.70 -3.95 -7.60
C PRO A 156 -5.53 -2.77 -8.12
N LEU A 157 -5.07 -2.05 -9.16
CA LEU A 157 -5.83 -0.96 -9.78
C LEU A 157 -7.00 -1.43 -10.65
N GLN A 158 -7.00 -2.69 -11.08
CA GLN A 158 -8.07 -3.31 -11.88
C GLN A 158 -9.18 -3.92 -11.02
N MET A 159 -9.05 -3.81 -9.70
CA MET A 159 -10.02 -4.33 -8.74
C MET A 159 -11.03 -3.25 -8.37
N VAL A 160 -12.30 -3.65 -8.30
CA VAL A 160 -13.39 -2.85 -7.73
C VAL A 160 -13.35 -2.99 -6.21
N LEU A 161 -13.24 -1.86 -5.52
CA LEU A 161 -13.05 -1.77 -4.07
C LEU A 161 -14.28 -1.23 -3.35
N HIS A 162 -15.06 -0.38 -4.01
CA HIS A 162 -16.31 0.10 -3.43
C HIS A 162 -17.32 -1.05 -3.28
N ARG A 163 -18.02 -1.09 -2.15
CA ARG A 163 -19.08 -2.07 -1.87
C ARG A 163 -20.40 -1.57 -2.47
N ASP A 164 -20.77 -2.10 -3.63
CA ASP A 164 -22.11 -1.91 -4.22
C ASP A 164 -22.86 -3.26 -4.17
N VAL A 165 -24.16 -3.23 -3.88
CA VAL A 165 -25.00 -4.45 -3.72
C VAL A 165 -25.09 -5.26 -5.02
N GLN A 166 -24.79 -4.62 -6.15
CA GLN A 166 -24.94 -5.19 -7.49
C GLN A 166 -23.65 -5.79 -8.07
N MET A 167 -22.48 -5.56 -7.47
CA MET A 167 -21.18 -6.00 -8.00
C MET A 167 -20.35 -6.72 -6.95
N PRO A 168 -19.79 -7.91 -7.25
CA PRO A 168 -18.88 -8.60 -6.33
C PRO A 168 -17.65 -7.73 -6.02
N THR A 169 -17.36 -7.51 -4.73
CA THR A 169 -16.12 -6.83 -4.32
C THR A 169 -14.90 -7.72 -4.52
N HIS A 170 -13.74 -7.11 -4.79
CA HIS A 170 -12.46 -7.81 -4.94
C HIS A 170 -12.35 -8.72 -6.18
N THR A 171 -13.18 -8.53 -7.21
CA THR A 171 -13.10 -9.27 -8.46
C THR A 171 -12.48 -8.46 -9.59
N PHE A 172 -11.95 -9.18 -10.58
CA PHE A 172 -11.50 -8.61 -11.86
C PHE A 172 -12.66 -7.89 -12.55
N ASN A 173 -12.41 -6.66 -13.02
CA ASN A 173 -13.38 -5.93 -13.84
C ASN A 173 -12.83 -5.77 -15.28
N PRO A 174 -13.54 -6.31 -16.30
CA PRO A 174 -13.08 -6.26 -17.69
C PRO A 174 -13.01 -4.83 -18.23
N VAL A 175 -13.85 -3.91 -17.73
CA VAL A 175 -13.82 -2.49 -18.10
C VAL A 175 -12.49 -1.88 -17.66
N LEU A 176 -12.08 -2.12 -16.41
CA LEU A 176 -10.82 -1.60 -15.83
C LEU A 176 -9.55 -2.22 -16.45
N ALA A 177 -9.69 -3.36 -17.12
CA ALA A 177 -8.59 -4.04 -17.81
C ALA A 177 -8.53 -3.72 -19.31
N SER A 178 -9.42 -2.86 -19.82
CA SER A 178 -9.42 -2.43 -21.21
C SER A 178 -8.12 -1.68 -21.56
N ASN A 179 -7.59 -1.92 -22.77
CA ASN A 179 -6.44 -1.21 -23.31
C ASN A 179 -6.70 0.30 -23.50
N LEU A 180 -7.95 0.73 -23.39
CA LEU A 180 -8.35 2.14 -23.46
C LEU A 180 -8.04 2.90 -22.16
N ILE A 181 -7.77 2.21 -21.05
CA ILE A 181 -7.49 2.86 -19.77
C ILE A 181 -5.98 3.11 -19.63
N PRO A 182 -5.55 4.38 -19.47
CA PRO A 182 -4.14 4.67 -19.27
C PRO A 182 -3.60 4.05 -17.98
N THR A 183 -2.36 3.56 -18.02
CA THR A 183 -1.71 2.97 -16.84
C THR A 183 -1.02 4.07 -16.01
N PRO A 184 -1.38 4.23 -14.71
CA PRO A 184 -0.77 5.23 -13.85
C PRO A 184 0.74 5.01 -13.65
N SER A 185 1.51 6.09 -13.69
CA SER A 185 2.92 6.08 -13.33
C SER A 185 3.14 6.75 -11.97
N ALA A 186 4.02 6.17 -11.15
CA ALA A 186 4.38 6.73 -9.84
C ALA A 186 5.06 8.11 -9.91
N ALA A 187 5.54 8.53 -11.09
CA ALA A 187 6.14 9.83 -11.32
C ALA A 187 5.12 10.93 -11.67
N TYR A 188 3.84 10.57 -11.87
CA TYR A 188 2.80 11.53 -12.24
C TYR A 188 2.51 12.49 -11.07
N GLN A 189 2.54 13.78 -11.34
CA GLN A 189 2.15 14.83 -10.41
C GLN A 189 0.68 15.16 -10.62
N LEU A 190 -0.13 14.96 -9.56
CA LEU A 190 -1.57 15.24 -9.61
C LEU A 190 -1.82 16.70 -9.94
N LYS A 191 -2.80 16.95 -10.82
CA LYS A 191 -3.22 18.31 -11.17
C LYS A 191 -4.04 18.94 -10.04
N LYS A 192 -4.80 18.13 -9.30
CA LYS A 192 -5.62 18.56 -8.15
C LYS A 192 -5.38 17.70 -6.92
N PRO A 193 -4.22 17.81 -6.25
CA PRO A 193 -3.92 16.99 -5.08
C PRO A 193 -4.87 17.30 -3.92
N ASP A 194 -5.22 16.25 -3.16
CA ASP A 194 -5.98 16.40 -1.90
C ASP A 194 -5.00 16.81 -0.78
N PRO A 195 -5.13 18.03 -0.21
CA PRO A 195 -4.18 18.55 0.77
C PRO A 195 -4.01 17.64 2.00
N ARG A 196 -5.07 16.94 2.41
CA ARG A 196 -5.07 16.09 3.60
C ARG A 196 -4.08 14.93 3.48
N PHE A 197 -4.07 14.28 2.32
CA PHE A 197 -3.19 13.12 2.09
C PHE A 197 -1.75 13.54 1.79
N GLU A 198 -1.57 14.71 1.16
CA GLU A 198 -0.24 15.27 0.93
C GLU A 198 0.48 15.59 2.25
N GLU A 199 -0.22 16.20 3.21
CA GLU A 199 0.30 16.44 4.55
C GLU A 199 0.62 15.14 5.28
N SER A 200 -0.27 14.13 5.19
CA SER A 200 -0.07 12.82 5.81
C SER A 200 1.16 12.09 5.24
N GLU A 201 1.43 12.20 3.94
CA GLU A 201 2.62 11.62 3.31
C GLU A 201 3.90 12.31 3.80
N LYS A 202 3.93 13.66 3.80
CA LYS A 202 5.06 14.46 4.32
C LYS A 202 5.34 14.15 5.79
N PHE A 203 4.30 14.03 6.61
CA PHE A 203 4.41 13.68 8.03
C PHE A 203 4.98 12.27 8.23
N THR A 204 4.46 11.29 7.49
CA THR A 204 4.93 9.89 7.55
C THR A 204 6.41 9.79 7.16
N PHE A 205 6.85 10.54 6.14
CA PHE A 205 8.25 10.58 5.73
C PHE A 205 9.17 11.13 6.82
N ARG A 206 8.75 12.16 7.55
CA ARG A 206 9.51 12.72 8.68
C ARG A 206 9.63 11.70 9.82
N ILE A 207 8.54 11.02 10.18
CA ILE A 207 8.55 9.99 11.24
C ILE A 207 9.47 8.82 10.88
N ALA A 208 9.39 8.31 9.65
CA ALA A 208 10.22 7.20 9.19
C ALA A 208 11.73 7.49 9.31
N ASN A 209 12.13 8.76 9.16
CA ASN A 209 13.52 9.19 9.31
C ASN A 209 13.96 9.39 10.77
N HIS A 210 13.03 9.71 11.68
CA HIS A 210 13.33 9.90 13.10
C HIS A 210 13.42 8.59 13.90
N MET A 211 12.86 7.47 13.40
CA MET A 211 12.81 6.18 14.10
C MET A 211 14.02 5.24 13.87
N LYS A 212 15.21 5.79 13.58
CA LYS A 212 16.47 5.03 13.49
C LYS A 212 17.48 5.48 14.54
N LEU A 213 17.41 4.93 15.76
CA LEU A 213 18.54 4.94 16.71
C LEU A 213 18.35 3.88 17.80
N ALA A 214 19.27 2.93 17.90
CA ALA A 214 19.63 2.18 19.12
C ALA A 214 20.78 1.20 18.84
N ASN A 215 21.99 1.51 19.33
CA ASN A 215 22.87 0.54 20.00
C ASN A 215 24.05 1.26 20.68
N ASP A 216 24.39 0.83 21.91
CA ASP A 216 25.72 0.85 22.58
C ASP A 216 25.58 0.89 24.12
N TYR A 217 25.49 -0.28 24.77
CA TYR A 217 25.68 -0.46 26.23
C TYR A 217 26.14 -1.87 26.60
N ALA A 218 27.19 -2.39 25.94
CA ALA A 218 27.72 -3.73 26.21
C ALA A 218 29.08 -3.75 26.96
N GLU A 219 29.85 -2.66 26.94
CA GLU A 219 31.27 -2.71 27.34
C GLU A 219 31.57 -2.43 28.82
N LEU A 220 30.58 -2.04 29.64
CA LEU A 220 30.84 -1.62 31.03
C LEU A 220 30.94 -2.80 32.03
N GLY A 221 30.40 -3.97 31.68
CA GLY A 221 30.30 -5.12 32.61
C GLY A 221 31.58 -5.94 32.78
N ALA A 222 32.52 -5.87 31.84
CA ALA A 222 33.72 -6.71 31.85
C ALA A 222 34.79 -6.30 32.87
N VAL A 223 34.74 -5.05 33.36
CA VAL A 223 35.83 -4.43 34.14
C VAL A 223 35.75 -4.77 35.64
N TYR A 224 34.57 -5.03 36.19
CA TYR A 224 34.40 -5.22 37.64
C TYR A 224 34.72 -6.63 38.16
N ASN A 225 34.60 -7.67 37.31
CA ASN A 225 34.87 -9.06 37.70
C ASN A 225 36.36 -9.37 37.94
N GLY A 226 37.27 -8.50 37.47
CA GLY A 226 38.71 -8.69 37.66
C GLY A 226 39.19 -8.43 39.09
N PHE A 227 38.41 -7.76 39.93
CA PHE A 227 38.89 -7.22 41.21
C PHE A 227 38.66 -8.11 42.44
N SER A 228 37.79 -9.14 42.42
CA SER A 228 37.37 -9.84 43.65
C SER A 228 38.26 -11.02 44.12
N LEU A 229 39.36 -11.32 43.42
CA LEU A 229 40.09 -12.58 43.60
C LEU A 229 41.09 -12.66 44.79
N ASN A 230 41.18 -11.66 45.69
CA ASN A 230 42.39 -11.49 46.52
C ASN A 230 42.27 -11.40 48.08
N GLU A 231 41.17 -11.76 48.79
CA GLU A 231 41.08 -11.54 50.26
C GLU A 231 40.43 -12.66 51.14
N SER A 232 40.61 -12.62 52.49
CA SER A 232 40.08 -13.61 53.48
C SER A 232 39.79 -13.04 54.92
N GLY A 233 38.83 -13.59 55.72
CA GLY A 233 38.48 -13.19 57.13
C GLY A 233 36.98 -12.96 57.48
N THR A 234 36.62 -12.20 58.53
CA THR A 234 35.26 -11.56 58.66
C THR A 234 35.01 -10.58 57.52
N VAL A 235 36.10 -9.98 57.08
CA VAL A 235 36.27 -9.32 55.78
C VAL A 235 35.89 -10.26 54.63
N ALA A 236 36.18 -11.58 54.67
CA ALA A 236 35.67 -12.52 53.65
C ALA A 236 34.15 -12.64 53.63
N ASN A 237 33.46 -12.64 54.78
CA ASN A 237 31.99 -12.71 54.77
C ASN A 237 31.38 -11.41 54.20
N ALA A 238 31.96 -10.26 54.53
CA ALA A 238 31.58 -8.97 53.95
C ALA A 238 31.89 -8.93 52.44
N ILE A 239 33.05 -9.44 52.02
CA ILE A 239 33.47 -9.54 50.62
C ILE A 239 32.61 -10.54 49.85
N GLU A 240 32.25 -11.67 50.44
CA GLU A 240 31.33 -12.65 49.86
C GLU A 240 29.96 -12.02 49.62
N LYS A 241 29.46 -11.24 50.58
CA LYS A 241 28.16 -10.56 50.49
C LYS A 241 28.16 -9.40 49.49
N ILE A 242 29.26 -8.67 49.39
CA ILE A 242 29.49 -7.70 48.31
C ILE A 242 29.55 -8.42 46.96
N GLY A 243 30.24 -9.56 46.87
CA GLY A 243 30.31 -10.41 45.68
C GLY A 243 28.93 -10.89 45.24
N GLN A 244 28.12 -11.40 46.17
CA GLN A 244 26.73 -11.80 45.91
C GLN A 244 25.86 -10.62 45.43
N ALA A 245 26.08 -9.42 45.96
CA ALA A 245 25.36 -8.23 45.49
C ALA A 245 25.77 -7.80 44.08
N VAL A 246 27.05 -7.94 43.73
CA VAL A 246 27.55 -7.71 42.37
C VAL A 246 27.00 -8.76 41.40
N ASP A 247 27.02 -10.05 41.76
CA ASP A 247 26.46 -11.14 40.94
C ASP A 247 24.94 -11.01 40.72
N THR A 248 24.24 -10.59 41.77
CA THR A 248 22.82 -10.25 41.70
C THR A 248 22.60 -9.07 40.76
N GLY A 249 23.39 -8.01 40.88
CA GLY A 249 23.32 -6.86 39.99
C GLY A 249 23.60 -7.22 38.52
N TYR A 250 24.55 -8.11 38.25
CA TYR A 250 24.82 -8.64 36.92
C TYR A 250 23.61 -9.41 36.37
N THR A 251 23.05 -10.34 37.15
CA THR A 251 21.90 -11.15 36.76
C THR A 251 20.66 -10.29 36.50
N GLU A 252 20.38 -9.33 37.39
CA GLU A 252 19.24 -8.43 37.26
C GLU A 252 19.39 -7.45 36.11
N THR A 253 20.62 -7.04 35.78
CA THR A 253 20.90 -6.26 34.56
C THR A 253 20.59 -7.10 33.32
N GLY A 254 20.98 -8.38 33.29
CA GLY A 254 20.61 -9.30 32.21
C GLY A 254 19.10 -9.43 32.04
N GLN A 255 18.36 -9.65 33.14
CA GLN A 255 16.88 -9.73 33.12
C GLN A 255 16.24 -8.41 32.65
N MET A 256 16.79 -7.27 33.07
CA MET A 256 16.33 -5.95 32.64
C MET A 256 16.49 -5.79 31.13
N VAL A 257 17.67 -6.11 30.59
CA VAL A 257 17.95 -6.02 29.14
C VAL A 257 17.01 -6.92 28.35
N THR A 258 16.81 -8.18 28.76
CA THR A 258 15.86 -9.08 28.10
C THR A 258 14.42 -8.54 28.15
N SER A 259 14.00 -7.95 29.27
CA SER A 259 12.65 -7.36 29.40
C SER A 259 12.49 -6.10 28.54
N LEU A 260 13.51 -5.24 28.47
CA LEU A 260 13.50 -4.04 27.63
C LEU A 260 13.49 -4.39 26.13
N GLU A 261 14.21 -5.43 25.72
CA GLU A 261 14.18 -5.89 24.32
C GLU A 261 12.76 -6.28 23.91
N GLY A 262 12.07 -7.09 24.73
CA GLY A 262 10.72 -7.57 24.43
C GLY A 262 9.60 -6.52 24.59
N GLU A 263 9.62 -5.75 25.68
CA GLU A 263 8.52 -4.83 26.03
C GLU A 263 8.71 -3.41 25.47
N PHE A 264 9.90 -3.05 24.97
CA PHE A 264 10.20 -1.71 24.47
C PHE A 264 10.82 -1.70 23.07
N ALA A 265 11.93 -2.41 22.85
CA ALA A 265 12.64 -2.35 21.56
C ALA A 265 11.83 -2.99 20.42
N GLU A 266 11.23 -4.17 20.66
CA GLU A 266 10.38 -4.86 19.69
C GLU A 266 9.17 -4.01 19.22
N PRO A 267 8.35 -3.41 20.11
CA PRO A 267 7.28 -2.48 19.71
C PRO A 267 7.76 -1.27 18.91
N ILE A 268 8.93 -0.68 19.23
CA ILE A 268 9.50 0.43 18.44
C ILE A 268 9.84 -0.04 17.03
N GLN A 269 10.47 -1.22 16.91
CA GLN A 269 10.79 -1.80 15.61
C GLN A 269 9.52 -2.11 14.80
N GLU A 270 8.45 -2.55 15.46
CA GLU A 270 7.14 -2.74 14.83
C GLU A 270 6.58 -1.41 14.27
N HIS A 271 6.62 -0.33 15.05
CA HIS A 271 6.18 1.00 14.62
C HIS A 271 7.01 1.56 13.45
N ALA A 272 8.31 1.28 13.40
CA ALA A 272 9.13 1.64 12.24
C ALA A 272 8.65 0.94 10.96
N GLN A 273 8.23 -0.33 11.05
CA GLN A 273 7.66 -1.06 9.91
C GLN A 273 6.30 -0.51 9.49
N PHE A 274 5.46 -0.09 10.45
CA PHE A 274 4.19 0.58 10.15
C PHE A 274 4.36 1.85 9.32
N ALA A 275 5.41 2.64 9.54
CA ALA A 275 5.68 3.82 8.71
C ALA A 275 5.87 3.45 7.22
N HIS A 276 6.54 2.32 6.94
CA HIS A 276 6.71 1.82 5.57
C HIS A 276 5.39 1.28 4.98
N ILE A 277 4.56 0.62 5.81
CA ILE A 277 3.24 0.13 5.39
C ILE A 277 2.33 1.30 5.04
N ILE A 278 2.23 2.30 5.90
CA ILE A 278 1.42 3.51 5.67
C ILE A 278 1.83 4.21 4.38
N LYS A 279 3.15 4.32 4.13
CA LYS A 279 3.65 4.87 2.87
C LYS A 279 3.17 4.07 1.65
N LYS A 280 3.15 2.74 1.71
CA LYS A 280 2.64 1.89 0.63
C LYS A 280 1.14 2.09 0.41
N THR A 281 0.36 2.17 1.48
CA THR A 281 -1.10 2.38 1.42
C THR A 281 -1.44 3.76 0.85
N LEU A 282 -0.74 4.83 1.28
CA LEU A 282 -0.86 6.17 0.70
C LEU A 282 -0.50 6.19 -0.78
N LYS A 283 0.59 5.51 -1.17
CA LYS A 283 0.98 5.38 -2.58
C LYS A 283 -0.09 4.67 -3.41
N PHE A 284 -0.75 3.65 -2.86
CA PHE A 284 -1.85 2.96 -3.55
C PHE A 284 -3.03 3.92 -3.81
N ARG A 285 -3.46 4.69 -2.80
CA ARG A 285 -4.50 5.72 -2.96
C ARG A 285 -4.10 6.78 -3.99
N HIS A 286 -2.84 7.22 -3.96
CA HIS A 286 -2.29 8.14 -4.96
C HIS A 286 -2.41 7.57 -6.38
N MET A 287 -2.06 6.30 -6.59
CA MET A 287 -2.20 5.65 -7.90
C MET A 287 -3.66 5.52 -8.36
N LYS A 288 -4.62 5.27 -7.46
CA LYS A 288 -6.05 5.31 -7.79
C LYS A 288 -6.49 6.72 -8.19
N HIS A 289 -5.96 7.76 -7.56
CA HIS A 289 -6.27 9.14 -7.94
C HIS A 289 -5.71 9.51 -9.32
N VAL A 290 -4.46 9.13 -9.59
CA VAL A 290 -3.85 9.28 -10.92
C VAL A 290 -4.65 8.52 -11.98
N GLN A 291 -5.19 7.33 -11.66
CA GLN A 291 -6.05 6.57 -12.57
C GLN A 291 -7.30 7.36 -12.96
N VAL A 292 -7.95 8.04 -12.00
CA VAL A 292 -9.12 8.89 -12.29
C VAL A 292 -8.73 10.06 -13.20
N GLU A 293 -7.72 10.85 -12.83
CA GLU A 293 -7.30 12.03 -13.63
C GLU A 293 -6.92 11.64 -15.07
N LEU A 294 -6.26 10.48 -15.27
CA LEU A 294 -5.89 10.00 -16.60
C LEU A 294 -7.10 9.53 -17.42
N ILE A 295 -8.09 8.87 -16.80
CA ILE A 295 -9.33 8.47 -17.48
C ILE A 295 -10.13 9.71 -17.88
N GLU A 296 -10.20 10.73 -17.02
CA GLU A 296 -10.85 12.00 -17.34
C GLU A 296 -10.21 12.69 -18.55
N GLU A 297 -8.87 12.76 -18.58
CA GLU A 297 -8.12 13.35 -19.69
C GLU A 297 -8.33 12.58 -21.00
N GLU A 298 -8.26 11.25 -20.97
CA GLU A 298 -8.50 10.43 -22.17
C GLU A 298 -9.96 10.53 -22.64
N LEU A 299 -10.91 10.58 -21.72
CA LEU A 299 -12.34 10.77 -22.03
C LEU A 299 -12.58 12.11 -22.73
N GLU A 300 -11.98 13.19 -22.22
CA GLU A 300 -12.10 14.51 -22.83
C GLU A 300 -11.49 14.53 -24.23
N ASN A 301 -10.27 13.98 -24.39
CA ASN A 301 -9.62 13.85 -25.70
C ASN A 301 -10.48 13.07 -26.70
N LYS A 302 -11.15 11.99 -26.28
CA LYS A 302 -12.06 11.22 -27.14
C LYS A 302 -13.33 12.00 -27.49
N LYS A 303 -13.90 12.77 -26.56
CA LYS A 303 -15.06 13.64 -26.80
C LYS A 303 -14.72 14.75 -27.79
N GLU A 304 -13.58 15.40 -27.64
CA GLU A 304 -13.08 16.41 -28.59
C GLU A 304 -12.86 15.79 -29.98
N HIS A 305 -12.24 14.60 -30.05
CA HIS A 305 -12.03 13.89 -31.31
C HIS A 305 -13.35 13.53 -32.00
N LEU A 306 -14.33 13.03 -31.24
CA LEU A 306 -15.66 12.71 -31.77
C LEU A 306 -16.37 13.95 -32.31
N ASN A 307 -16.31 15.08 -31.59
CA ASN A 307 -16.88 16.34 -32.04
C ASN A 307 -16.25 16.80 -33.36
N SER A 308 -14.91 16.69 -33.49
CA SER A 308 -14.20 16.97 -34.74
C SER A 308 -14.67 16.06 -35.89
N LEU A 309 -14.80 14.75 -35.66
CA LEU A 309 -15.33 13.80 -36.65
C LEU A 309 -16.77 14.14 -37.08
N GLN A 310 -17.63 14.50 -36.14
CA GLN A 310 -19.02 14.89 -36.42
C GLN A 310 -19.12 16.21 -37.18
N ASN A 311 -18.26 17.18 -36.88
CA ASN A 311 -18.20 18.44 -37.62
C ASN A 311 -17.77 18.19 -39.07
N MET A 312 -16.74 17.35 -39.29
CA MET A 312 -16.33 16.95 -40.63
C MET A 312 -17.44 16.20 -41.38
N GLU A 313 -18.24 15.35 -40.70
CA GLU A 313 -19.39 14.67 -41.31
C GLU A 313 -20.49 15.67 -41.71
N ASN A 314 -20.81 16.63 -40.85
CA ASN A 314 -21.79 17.67 -41.14
C ASN A 314 -21.36 18.58 -42.30
N GLU A 315 -20.07 18.94 -42.37
CA GLU A 315 -19.51 19.71 -43.48
C GLU A 315 -19.53 18.92 -44.80
N ALA A 316 -19.16 17.64 -44.77
CA ALA A 316 -19.22 16.77 -45.95
C ALA A 316 -20.66 16.64 -46.47
N ARG A 317 -21.64 16.41 -45.58
CA ARG A 317 -23.05 16.35 -45.94
C ARG A 317 -23.53 17.67 -46.56
N ARG A 318 -23.16 18.81 -45.98
CA ARG A 318 -23.51 20.13 -46.49
C ARG A 318 -22.94 20.38 -47.90
N LEU A 319 -21.71 19.94 -48.16
CA LEU A 319 -21.08 20.03 -49.48
C LEU A 319 -21.79 19.13 -50.49
N GLU A 320 -22.17 17.92 -50.11
CA GLU A 320 -22.92 17.00 -50.97
C GLU A 320 -24.32 17.54 -51.32
N GLU A 321 -25.04 18.11 -50.35
CA GLU A 321 -26.31 18.81 -50.57
C GLU A 321 -26.15 20.01 -51.52
N ALA A 322 -25.06 20.77 -51.41
CA ALA A 322 -24.76 21.87 -52.33
C ALA A 322 -24.43 21.38 -53.75
N LEU A 323 -23.66 20.30 -53.88
CA LEU A 323 -23.29 19.70 -55.17
C LEU A 323 -24.50 19.08 -55.88
N THR A 324 -25.40 18.42 -55.16
CA THR A 324 -26.64 17.87 -55.71
C THR A 324 -27.61 18.98 -56.15
N ARG A 325 -27.66 20.10 -55.41
CA ARG A 325 -28.40 21.30 -55.82
C ARG A 325 -27.81 21.98 -57.06
N ASN A 326 -26.48 22.02 -57.21
CA ASN A 326 -25.86 22.52 -58.44
C ASN A 326 -26.08 21.60 -59.64
N LYS A 327 -26.17 20.27 -59.44
CA LYS A 327 -26.48 19.31 -60.51
C LYS A 327 -27.92 19.39 -61.03
N THR A 328 -28.85 19.96 -60.25
CA THR A 328 -30.26 20.15 -60.67
C THR A 328 -30.49 21.45 -61.43
N ILE A 329 -29.51 22.36 -61.47
CA ILE A 329 -29.47 23.50 -62.37
C ILE A 329 -28.86 23.01 -63.70
N GLY A 330 -29.72 22.60 -64.64
CA GLY A 330 -29.29 22.21 -65.98
C GLY A 330 -28.62 23.37 -66.73
N PRO A 331 -27.88 23.10 -67.83
CA PRO A 331 -27.08 24.09 -68.58
C PRO A 331 -27.84 25.25 -69.25
N ASN A 332 -29.13 25.45 -68.94
CA ASN A 332 -29.99 26.49 -69.49
C ASN A 332 -30.57 27.44 -68.42
N ALA A 333 -30.03 27.49 -67.20
CA ALA A 333 -30.46 28.50 -66.24
C ALA A 333 -29.80 29.85 -66.55
N VAL A 334 -30.62 30.78 -67.06
CA VAL A 334 -30.24 32.19 -67.29
C VAL A 334 -30.11 32.88 -65.93
N ASP A 335 -28.95 33.47 -65.67
CA ASP A 335 -28.70 34.33 -64.51
C ASP A 335 -29.42 35.67 -64.73
N VAL A 336 -30.41 35.99 -63.89
CA VAL A 336 -31.32 37.13 -64.09
C VAL A 336 -30.81 38.42 -63.43
N ASP A 337 -29.68 38.38 -62.72
CA ASP A 337 -29.13 39.55 -62.00
C ASP A 337 -28.22 40.45 -62.86
N GLU A 338 -27.98 40.12 -64.15
CA GLU A 338 -27.04 40.86 -65.02
C GLU A 338 -27.69 41.91 -65.95
N ILE A 339 -28.99 42.20 -65.82
CA ILE A 339 -29.74 43.05 -66.79
C ILE A 339 -30.01 44.49 -66.30
N ASN A 340 -29.67 44.87 -65.07
CA ASN A 340 -30.05 46.20 -64.56
C ASN A 340 -28.90 46.99 -63.90
N ASN A 341 -27.99 47.54 -64.72
CA ASN A 341 -27.70 48.98 -64.67
C ASN A 341 -26.81 49.47 -65.85
N PRO A 342 -27.10 50.63 -66.45
CA PRO A 342 -26.34 51.18 -67.57
C PRO A 342 -25.15 52.04 -67.13
N GLN A 343 -24.24 52.22 -68.09
CA GLN A 343 -22.95 52.93 -68.06
C GLN A 343 -23.06 54.41 -67.68
N GLU A 344 -22.05 54.94 -66.99
CA GLU A 344 -21.59 56.32 -67.14
C GLU A 344 -20.05 56.40 -67.12
N GLU A 345 -19.51 57.19 -68.05
CA GLU A 345 -18.11 57.31 -68.44
C GLU A 345 -17.27 58.25 -67.55
N LEU A 346 -15.98 57.90 -67.46
CA LEU A 346 -14.74 58.70 -67.31
C LEU A 346 -14.76 60.11 -66.66
N ILE A 347 -13.78 60.35 -65.77
CA ILE A 347 -12.62 61.26 -65.97
C ILE A 347 -11.68 61.17 -64.74
N GLY A 348 -10.36 61.14 -64.97
CA GLY A 348 -9.39 61.71 -64.02
C GLY A 348 -8.15 60.85 -63.70
N ALA A 349 -7.10 60.99 -64.50
CA ALA A 349 -5.75 60.54 -64.15
C ALA A 349 -4.98 61.67 -63.44
N SER A 350 -4.39 61.41 -62.26
CA SER A 350 -2.97 61.70 -61.93
C SER A 350 -2.65 61.74 -60.42
N ARG A 351 -1.57 61.02 -60.08
CA ARG A 351 -0.40 61.45 -59.29
C ARG A 351 -0.31 61.25 -57.75
N VAL A 352 0.50 60.24 -57.41
CA VAL A 352 1.69 60.13 -56.51
C VAL A 352 1.65 60.34 -54.97
N LEU A 353 2.35 59.39 -54.31
CA LEU A 353 3.31 59.43 -53.18
C LEU A 353 2.92 58.86 -51.78
N SER A 354 3.55 57.71 -51.48
CA SER A 354 4.19 57.28 -50.19
C SER A 354 3.28 56.98 -48.98
N SER A 355 3.51 56.02 -48.06
CA SER A 355 4.58 55.05 -47.81
C SER A 355 4.11 53.95 -46.82
N ARG A 356 4.74 52.77 -46.94
CA ARG A 356 5.11 51.76 -45.89
C ARG A 356 4.11 51.19 -44.88
N SER A 357 4.00 49.85 -44.90
CA SER A 357 4.32 48.88 -43.82
C SER A 357 3.64 47.54 -44.13
N SER A 358 4.13 46.31 -43.91
CA SER A 358 5.43 45.68 -43.65
C SER A 358 5.24 44.17 -43.91
N ASN A 359 6.29 43.48 -44.39
CA ASN A 359 6.35 42.03 -44.62
C ASN A 359 6.15 41.17 -43.35
N SER A 360 5.60 39.96 -43.53
CA SER A 360 6.30 38.74 -43.09
C SER A 360 5.86 37.51 -43.90
N THR A 361 6.79 37.01 -44.71
CA THR A 361 6.78 35.72 -45.41
C THR A 361 7.18 34.59 -44.46
N TRP A 362 6.44 33.49 -44.49
CA TRP A 362 6.80 32.21 -43.88
C TRP A 362 7.27 31.26 -44.99
N SER A 363 8.58 30.95 -45.04
CA SER A 363 9.07 29.76 -45.75
C SER A 363 10.45 29.38 -45.20
N GLY A 364 10.62 28.12 -44.80
CA GLY A 364 11.88 27.66 -44.20
C GLY A 364 11.92 26.18 -43.80
N ARG A 365 11.76 25.29 -44.78
CA ARG A 365 12.42 23.99 -44.95
C ARG A 365 12.33 22.86 -43.88
N SER A 366 11.89 21.72 -44.43
CA SER A 366 12.50 20.37 -44.35
C SER A 366 12.20 19.48 -43.14
N MET A 367 11.37 18.45 -43.37
CA MET A 367 11.62 17.14 -42.75
C MET A 367 11.43 16.02 -43.78
N ARG A 368 12.33 15.04 -43.66
CA ARG A 368 12.64 13.98 -44.61
C ARG A 368 11.55 12.92 -44.66
N VAL A 369 11.27 12.49 -45.88
CA VAL A 369 10.60 11.24 -46.26
C VAL A 369 11.38 10.03 -45.72
N ILE A 370 10.70 9.13 -45.01
CA ILE A 370 11.16 7.75 -44.78
C ILE A 370 10.48 6.87 -45.82
N SER A 371 11.28 6.21 -46.64
CA SER A 371 10.88 5.23 -47.66
C SER A 371 11.35 3.83 -47.28
N ALA A 372 10.54 2.82 -47.65
CA ALA A 372 10.73 1.36 -47.55
C ALA A 372 10.44 0.78 -46.15
N VAL A 373 9.62 -0.25 -45.94
CA VAL A 373 9.11 -1.42 -46.69
C VAL A 373 7.72 -1.72 -46.09
N GLY A 374 6.65 -2.22 -46.73
CA GLY A 374 6.42 -3.05 -47.92
C GLY A 374 5.27 -3.99 -47.54
N TYR A 375 4.30 -4.17 -48.44
CA TYR A 375 3.15 -5.10 -48.34
C TYR A 375 2.09 -4.85 -47.25
N THR A 376 1.34 -3.75 -47.37
CA THR A 376 -0.07 -3.65 -46.89
C THR A 376 -0.92 -2.72 -47.79
N LEU A 377 -0.51 -2.57 -49.07
CA LEU A 377 -1.24 -1.80 -50.08
C LEU A 377 -1.97 -2.72 -51.07
N GLN A 378 -2.72 -3.69 -50.55
CA GLN A 378 -3.61 -4.51 -51.39
C GLN A 378 -4.87 -4.94 -50.61
N ASN A 379 -5.54 -3.99 -49.95
CA ASN A 379 -6.93 -4.13 -49.45
C ASN A 379 -7.66 -2.79 -49.18
N ILE A 380 -7.14 -1.62 -49.61
CA ILE A 380 -7.81 -0.30 -49.44
C ILE A 380 -8.03 0.36 -50.80
N ILE A 381 -8.66 -0.38 -51.71
CA ILE A 381 -9.38 0.23 -52.82
C ILE A 381 -10.74 -0.44 -52.74
N ASP A 382 -11.76 0.37 -52.42
CA ASP A 382 -13.17 -0.01 -52.33
C ASP A 382 -13.71 -0.38 -50.92
N VAL A 383 -13.54 0.53 -49.96
CA VAL A 383 -14.50 0.66 -48.84
C VAL A 383 -14.97 2.10 -48.86
N ASP A 384 -16.28 2.29 -49.05
CA ASP A 384 -16.96 3.57 -49.01
C ASP A 384 -16.38 4.52 -47.93
N PRO A 385 -15.84 5.70 -48.30
CA PRO A 385 -15.26 6.65 -47.36
C PRO A 385 -16.29 7.15 -46.32
N GLU A 386 -17.58 7.13 -46.66
CA GLU A 386 -18.67 7.44 -45.73
C GLU A 386 -18.82 6.34 -44.67
N ALA A 387 -18.82 5.06 -45.09
CA ALA A 387 -18.84 3.92 -44.17
C ALA A 387 -17.62 3.89 -43.23
N THR A 388 -16.42 4.24 -43.73
CA THR A 388 -15.20 4.31 -42.91
C THR A 388 -15.33 5.41 -41.83
N ARG A 389 -15.86 6.59 -42.18
CA ARG A 389 -16.11 7.66 -41.21
C ARG A 389 -17.17 7.30 -40.18
N ARG A 390 -18.30 6.72 -40.61
CA ARG A 390 -19.35 6.24 -39.71
C ARG A 390 -18.83 5.19 -38.73
N ASN A 391 -17.97 4.28 -39.20
CA ASN A 391 -17.33 3.29 -38.36
C ASN A 391 -16.41 3.96 -37.31
N GLN A 392 -15.56 4.91 -37.71
CA GLN A 392 -14.71 5.66 -36.77
C GLN A 392 -15.53 6.43 -35.71
N ILE A 393 -16.68 6.99 -36.09
CA ILE A 393 -17.61 7.65 -35.16
C ILE A 393 -18.21 6.62 -34.19
N GLY A 394 -18.64 5.46 -34.69
CA GLY A 394 -19.15 4.35 -33.86
C GLY A 394 -18.11 3.88 -32.85
N MET A 395 -16.90 3.56 -33.30
CA MET A 395 -15.78 3.17 -32.44
C MET A 395 -15.44 4.22 -31.39
N SER A 396 -15.49 5.51 -31.75
CA SER A 396 -15.24 6.61 -30.81
C SER A 396 -16.34 6.71 -29.74
N LYS A 397 -17.61 6.52 -30.12
CA LYS A 397 -18.73 6.48 -29.17
C LYS A 397 -18.64 5.29 -28.21
N ASP A 398 -18.31 4.10 -28.72
CA ASP A 398 -18.13 2.91 -27.89
C ASP A 398 -16.97 3.09 -26.91
N ALA A 399 -15.85 3.67 -27.36
CA ALA A 399 -14.72 3.99 -26.49
C ALA A 399 -15.09 5.01 -25.41
N ILE A 400 -15.88 6.05 -25.73
CA ILE A 400 -16.39 7.01 -24.75
C ILE A 400 -17.27 6.31 -23.72
N HIS A 401 -18.18 5.43 -24.13
CA HIS A 401 -19.03 4.70 -23.19
C HIS A 401 -18.21 3.86 -22.20
N VAL A 402 -17.20 3.13 -22.70
CA VAL A 402 -16.30 2.34 -21.84
C VAL A 402 -15.52 3.23 -20.87
N LEU A 403 -15.03 4.39 -21.32
CA LEU A 403 -14.31 5.35 -20.48
C LEU A 403 -15.23 6.02 -19.43
N GLU A 404 -16.48 6.32 -19.77
CA GLU A 404 -17.47 6.86 -18.82
C GLU A 404 -17.83 5.85 -17.73
N GLU A 405 -18.01 4.58 -18.11
CA GLU A 405 -18.23 3.50 -17.15
C GLU A 405 -17.01 3.30 -16.24
N ALA A 406 -15.80 3.26 -16.82
CA ALA A 406 -14.55 3.17 -16.07
C ALA A 406 -14.36 4.35 -15.10
N LEU A 407 -14.71 5.58 -15.53
CA LEU A 407 -14.61 6.78 -14.72
C LEU A 407 -15.57 6.74 -13.54
N ASN A 408 -16.81 6.27 -13.74
CA ASN A 408 -17.79 6.11 -12.67
C ASN A 408 -17.29 5.11 -11.61
N ILE A 409 -16.78 3.96 -12.06
CA ILE A 409 -16.24 2.92 -11.17
C ILE A 409 -15.04 3.46 -10.38
N THR A 410 -14.07 4.06 -11.06
CA THR A 410 -12.83 4.53 -10.42
C THR A 410 -13.06 5.72 -9.48
N ASN A 411 -14.01 6.60 -9.77
CA ASN A 411 -14.42 7.66 -8.84
C ASN A 411 -15.06 7.11 -7.56
N LYS A 412 -16.00 6.16 -7.69
CA LYS A 412 -16.59 5.48 -6.52
C LYS A 412 -15.52 4.77 -5.69
N ASP A 413 -14.61 4.05 -6.34
CA ASP A 413 -13.47 3.40 -5.70
C ASP A 413 -12.59 4.42 -4.97
N LEU A 414 -12.20 5.52 -5.61
CA LEU A 414 -11.33 6.53 -5.01
C LEU A 414 -11.97 7.15 -3.75
N ASN A 415 -13.27 7.44 -3.81
CA ASN A 415 -14.01 7.96 -2.66
C ASN A 415 -14.09 6.94 -1.51
N SER A 416 -14.38 5.68 -1.83
CA SER A 416 -14.43 4.59 -0.85
C SER A 416 -13.05 4.38 -0.21
N VAL A 417 -12.00 4.22 -1.03
CA VAL A 417 -10.61 4.04 -0.59
C VAL A 417 -10.13 5.22 0.25
N SER A 418 -10.45 6.45 -0.14
CA SER A 418 -10.04 7.64 0.62
C SER A 418 -10.72 7.69 1.99
N THR A 419 -12.01 7.36 2.05
CA THR A 419 -12.76 7.31 3.31
C THR A 419 -12.25 6.21 4.23
N GLU A 420 -12.04 5.01 3.68
CA GLU A 420 -11.56 3.84 4.41
C GLU A 420 -10.14 4.07 4.93
N LEU A 421 -9.21 4.48 4.07
CA LEU A 421 -7.82 4.79 4.45
C LEU A 421 -7.77 5.86 5.54
N GLN A 422 -8.61 6.88 5.45
CA GLN A 422 -8.62 7.91 6.47
C GLN A 422 -9.08 7.40 7.83
N ALA A 423 -10.18 6.64 7.87
CA ALA A 423 -10.65 6.01 9.09
C ALA A 423 -9.58 5.07 9.67
N ASP A 424 -8.84 4.39 8.79
CA ASP A 424 -7.73 3.51 9.13
C ASP A 424 -6.54 4.25 9.78
N LEU A 425 -6.14 5.37 9.19
CA LEU A 425 -5.09 6.26 9.71
C LEU A 425 -5.48 6.82 11.08
N ASP A 426 -6.73 7.26 11.24
CA ASP A 426 -7.23 7.80 12.51
C ASP A 426 -7.25 6.72 13.60
N ARG A 427 -7.66 5.48 13.25
CA ARG A 427 -7.56 4.33 14.16
C ARG A 427 -6.11 4.05 14.54
N PHE A 428 -5.23 3.93 13.55
CA PHE A 428 -3.82 3.65 13.78
C PHE A 428 -3.17 4.72 14.65
N GLN A 429 -3.53 6.00 14.50
CA GLN A 429 -3.04 7.06 15.36
C GLN A 429 -3.45 6.88 16.82
N ARG A 430 -4.71 6.49 17.09
CA ARG A 430 -5.18 6.17 18.45
C ARG A 430 -4.45 4.96 19.03
N GLU A 431 -4.31 3.90 18.24
CA GLU A 431 -3.59 2.68 18.64
C GLU A 431 -2.12 2.97 18.94
N LYS A 432 -1.43 3.73 18.08
CA LYS A 432 -0.05 4.17 18.30
C LYS A 432 0.14 4.93 19.61
N ILE A 433 -0.78 5.83 19.96
CA ILE A 433 -0.72 6.57 21.22
C ILE A 433 -0.86 5.61 22.42
N HIS A 434 -1.77 4.65 22.32
CA HIS A 434 -1.96 3.62 23.33
C HIS A 434 -0.72 2.73 23.49
N ASP A 435 -0.18 2.23 22.38
CA ASP A 435 1.05 1.42 22.36
C ASP A 435 2.24 2.18 22.95
N MET A 436 2.44 3.45 22.58
CA MET A 436 3.49 4.30 23.14
C MET A 436 3.33 4.49 24.65
N ARG A 437 2.10 4.71 25.12
CA ARG A 437 1.82 4.84 26.57
C ARG A 437 2.16 3.55 27.29
N ASP A 438 1.70 2.41 26.79
CA ASP A 438 1.90 1.11 27.42
C ASP A 438 3.39 0.73 27.44
N MET A 439 4.11 1.03 26.36
CA MET A 439 5.55 0.87 26.24
C MET A 439 6.33 1.72 27.27
N MET A 440 5.93 2.98 27.48
CA MET A 440 6.56 3.84 28.49
C MET A 440 6.26 3.37 29.92
N ILE A 441 5.05 2.85 30.16
CA ILE A 441 4.70 2.24 31.45
C ILE A 441 5.54 0.97 31.68
N ALA A 442 5.69 0.12 30.67
CA ALA A 442 6.52 -1.08 30.74
C ALA A 442 7.98 -0.73 31.05
N TYR A 443 8.56 0.23 30.32
CA TYR A 443 9.90 0.76 30.57
C TYR A 443 10.08 1.20 32.03
N ALA A 444 9.17 2.03 32.55
CA ALA A 444 9.23 2.50 33.93
C ALA A 444 9.12 1.34 34.94
N LYS A 445 8.22 0.38 34.72
CA LYS A 445 8.04 -0.80 35.60
C LYS A 445 9.29 -1.68 35.62
N ILE A 446 9.92 -1.91 34.47
CA ILE A 446 11.16 -2.68 34.35
C ILE A 446 12.27 -2.01 35.18
N HIS A 447 12.46 -0.70 35.02
CA HIS A 447 13.45 0.05 35.79
C HIS A 447 13.16 0.08 37.29
N ILE A 448 11.90 0.26 37.71
CA ILE A 448 11.51 0.19 39.12
C ILE A 448 11.88 -1.16 39.72
N ARG A 449 11.52 -2.26 39.03
CA ARG A 449 11.84 -3.63 39.48
C ARG A 449 13.34 -3.85 39.59
N TYR A 450 14.11 -3.41 38.60
CA TYR A 450 15.57 -3.47 38.60
C TYR A 450 16.18 -2.73 39.80
N CYS A 451 15.78 -1.47 40.02
CA CYS A 451 16.27 -0.65 41.12
C CYS A 451 15.90 -1.25 42.48
N GLN A 452 14.67 -1.75 42.65
CA GLN A 452 14.22 -2.36 43.91
C GLN A 452 15.03 -3.60 44.28
N LYS A 453 15.28 -4.49 43.31
CA LYS A 453 16.07 -5.70 43.55
C LYS A 453 17.53 -5.39 43.85
N ASN A 454 18.14 -4.47 43.11
CA ASN A 454 19.50 -4.01 43.39
C ASN A 454 19.61 -3.36 44.77
N LEU A 455 18.69 -2.45 45.11
CA LEU A 455 18.69 -1.78 46.41
C LEU A 455 18.64 -2.80 47.55
N LYS A 456 17.75 -3.79 47.46
CA LYS A 456 17.64 -4.86 48.45
C LYS A 456 18.97 -5.61 48.61
N SER A 457 19.59 -5.99 47.50
CA SER A 457 20.86 -6.73 47.52
C SER A 457 22.00 -5.92 48.15
N TRP A 458 22.07 -4.61 47.86
CA TRP A 458 23.09 -3.72 48.44
C TRP A 458 22.83 -3.40 49.91
N GLN A 459 21.57 -3.35 50.34
CA GLN A 459 21.22 -3.22 51.75
C GLN A 459 21.65 -4.45 52.56
N GLU A 460 21.46 -5.66 52.02
CA GLU A 460 21.95 -6.89 52.63
C GLU A 460 23.48 -6.92 52.73
N ALA A 461 24.20 -6.49 51.68
CA ALA A 461 25.66 -6.39 51.72
C ALA A 461 26.15 -5.37 52.76
N ARG A 462 25.53 -4.18 52.80
CA ARG A 462 25.86 -3.14 53.77
C ARG A 462 25.70 -3.62 55.22
N ALA A 463 24.63 -4.34 55.52
CA ALA A 463 24.38 -4.85 56.87
C ALA A 463 25.47 -5.83 57.35
N GLU A 464 26.15 -6.52 56.45
CA GLU A 464 27.26 -7.43 56.80
C GLU A 464 28.59 -6.67 56.94
N VAL A 465 28.81 -5.64 56.12
CA VAL A 465 29.97 -4.75 56.27
C VAL A 465 29.96 -4.03 57.62
N GLU A 466 28.79 -3.58 58.08
CA GLU A 466 28.64 -2.89 59.38
C GLU A 466 28.98 -3.80 60.59
N LYS A 467 29.09 -5.11 60.40
CA LYS A 467 29.51 -6.07 61.45
C LYS A 467 31.02 -6.24 61.56
N VAL A 468 31.80 -5.67 60.63
CA VAL A 468 33.26 -5.73 60.68
C VAL A 468 33.75 -4.74 61.73
N GLU A 469 34.23 -5.24 62.87
CA GLU A 469 34.90 -4.42 63.88
C GLU A 469 36.22 -3.88 63.31
N ILE A 470 36.45 -2.57 63.50
CA ILE A 470 37.64 -1.84 63.02
C ILE A 470 38.85 -2.09 63.91
#